data_AF-A0A0N0AK19-F1
#
_entry.id   AF-A0A0N0AK19-F1
#
_cell.length_a   1.000
_cell.length_b   1.000
_cell.length_c   1.000
_cell.angle_alpha   90.00
_cell.angle_beta   90.00
_cell.angle_gamma   90.00
#
_symmetry.space_group_name_H-M   'P 1'
#
loop_
_entity.id
_entity.type
_entity.pdbx_description
1 polymer ?
#
loop_
_entity_poly.entity_id
_entity_poly.type
_entity_poly.pdbx_seq_one_letter_code
_entity_poly.pdbx_strand_id
1 'polypeptide(L)'
;MLPIGPAPSVADLKALSSYFSRPADDPDAVGIDEVPAVLTVHLDLGLLRRRYGLRALRLGLLEAGHLTQTLLLTAAAFGLSTLPLGGLHDDLAHELLGLDGLDEPVQYLLPLGRPAPPRPPRASS
;
A
#
# COMPACT_ATOMS: atom_id res chain seq x y z
N MET A 1 -7.06 13.60 -15.61
CA MET A 1 -6.01 12.64 -15.24
C MET A 1 -5.09 13.35 -14.28
N LEU A 2 -4.75 12.76 -13.13
CA LEU A 2 -3.60 13.24 -12.35
C LEU A 2 -2.35 13.19 -13.24
N PRO A 3 -1.40 14.12 -13.07
CA PRO A 3 -0.14 14.08 -13.82
C PRO A 3 0.57 12.75 -13.59
N ILE A 4 1.02 12.12 -14.67
CA ILE A 4 1.92 10.96 -14.60
C ILE A 4 3.31 11.54 -14.27
N GLY A 5 3.63 11.60 -12.99
CA GLY A 5 4.99 11.90 -12.53
C GLY A 5 5.95 10.77 -12.94
N PRO A 6 7.28 11.00 -12.85
CA PRO A 6 8.23 9.90 -12.98
C PRO A 6 7.91 8.80 -11.96
N ALA A 7 8.13 7.54 -12.34
CA ALA A 7 8.01 6.45 -11.38
C ALA A 7 9.00 6.68 -10.22
N PRO A 8 8.57 6.54 -8.95
CA PRO A 8 9.47 6.67 -7.82
C PRO A 8 10.56 5.61 -7.89
N SER A 9 11.74 5.90 -7.34
CA SER A 9 12.80 4.90 -7.28
C SER A 9 12.47 3.82 -6.26
N VAL A 10 13.09 2.65 -6.38
CA VAL A 10 12.94 1.57 -5.40
C VAL A 10 13.43 2.02 -4.01
N ALA A 11 14.42 2.90 -3.94
CA ALA A 11 14.90 3.48 -2.69
C ALA A 11 13.82 4.34 -2.01
N ASP A 12 13.13 5.17 -2.79
CA ASP A 12 12.01 5.99 -2.29
C ASP A 12 10.90 5.09 -1.74
N LEU A 13 10.55 4.04 -2.48
CA LEU A 13 9.55 3.06 -2.03
C LEU A 13 9.97 2.36 -0.73
N LYS A 14 11.24 1.94 -0.61
CA LYS A 14 11.77 1.31 0.61
C LYS A 14 11.69 2.21 1.84
N ALA A 15 11.86 3.51 1.65
CA ALA A 15 11.74 4.49 2.73
C ALA A 15 10.31 4.61 3.27
N LEU A 16 9.28 4.23 2.51
CA LEU A 16 7.89 4.36 2.92
C LEU A 16 7.48 3.41 4.05
N SER A 17 8.18 2.30 4.26
CA SER A 17 7.79 1.32 5.26
C SER A 17 8.98 0.50 5.76
N SER A 18 9.03 0.23 7.06
CA SER A 18 10.03 -0.67 7.64
C SER A 18 9.96 -2.07 7.02
N TYR A 19 8.78 -2.54 6.61
CA TYR A 19 8.60 -3.86 5.99
C TYR A 19 9.33 -4.03 4.64
N PHE A 20 9.55 -2.93 3.90
CA PHE A 20 10.29 -2.95 2.63
C PHE A 20 11.81 -2.95 2.81
N SER A 21 12.27 -2.51 3.98
CA SER A 21 13.70 -2.42 4.31
C SER A 21 14.18 -3.57 5.19
N ARG A 22 13.29 -4.52 5.53
CA ARG A 22 13.65 -5.70 6.33
C ARG A 22 14.62 -6.60 5.57
N PRO A 23 15.54 -7.29 6.28
CA PRO A 23 16.40 -8.32 5.70
C PRO A 23 15.58 -9.41 4.98
N ALA A 24 16.09 -9.94 3.87
CA ALA A 24 15.38 -10.94 3.06
C ALA A 24 15.12 -12.28 3.79
N ASP A 25 15.78 -12.53 4.93
CA ASP A 25 15.50 -13.67 5.79
C ASP A 25 14.38 -13.41 6.79
N ASP A 26 14.02 -12.17 7.10
CA ASP A 26 12.90 -11.83 7.99
C ASP A 26 11.56 -12.35 7.41
N PRO A 27 10.76 -13.11 8.18
CA PRO A 27 9.50 -13.67 7.70
C PRO A 27 8.46 -12.62 7.30
N ASP A 28 8.53 -11.39 7.82
CA ASP A 28 7.61 -10.32 7.45
C ASP A 28 8.22 -9.38 6.39
N ALA A 29 9.41 -9.67 5.86
CA ALA A 29 10.00 -8.84 4.81
C ALA A 29 9.15 -8.86 3.54
N VAL A 30 8.97 -7.68 2.96
CA VAL A 30 8.27 -7.51 1.69
C VAL A 30 9.28 -7.11 0.62
N GLY A 31 9.56 -8.05 -0.30
CA GLY A 31 10.59 -7.92 -1.33
C GLY A 31 10.23 -6.94 -2.44
N ILE A 32 10.21 -5.64 -2.15
CA ILE A 32 9.76 -4.58 -3.06
C ILE A 32 10.61 -4.46 -4.33
N ASP A 33 11.86 -4.91 -4.31
CA ASP A 33 12.79 -4.88 -5.45
C ASP A 33 12.31 -5.73 -6.64
N GLU A 34 11.51 -6.76 -6.39
CA GLU A 34 11.05 -7.72 -7.40
C GLU A 34 9.60 -7.46 -7.83
N VAL A 35 8.95 -6.47 -7.22
CA VAL A 35 7.54 -6.18 -7.43
C VAL A 35 7.39 -5.18 -8.60
N PRO A 36 6.62 -5.50 -9.65
CA PRO A 36 6.47 -4.64 -10.82
C PRO A 36 5.63 -3.38 -10.57
N ALA A 37 4.81 -3.35 -9.53
CA ALA A 37 3.96 -2.20 -9.21
C ALA A 37 3.60 -2.12 -7.72
N VAL A 38 3.39 -0.90 -7.22
CA VAL A 38 2.79 -0.66 -5.91
C VAL A 38 1.51 0.14 -6.13
N LEU A 39 0.40 -0.38 -5.64
CA LEU A 39 -0.87 0.36 -5.62
C LEU A 39 -1.02 1.07 -4.28
N THR A 40 -1.61 2.26 -4.29
CA THR A 40 -1.92 3.00 -3.07
C THR A 40 -3.41 3.27 -2.98
N VAL A 41 -3.97 3.09 -1.79
CA VAL A 41 -5.33 3.51 -1.46
C VAL A 41 -5.23 4.69 -0.51
N HIS A 42 -5.76 5.85 -0.92
CA HIS A 42 -5.92 7.04 -0.08
C HIS A 42 -7.39 7.47 -0.09
N LEU A 43 -7.77 8.32 0.85
CA LEU A 43 -9.11 8.91 0.91
C LEU A 43 -9.04 10.35 0.44
N ASP A 44 -9.93 10.83 -0.42
CA ASP A 44 -10.19 12.28 -0.54
C ASP A 44 -11.18 12.69 0.57
N LEU A 45 -10.64 12.84 1.77
CA LEU A 45 -11.40 13.17 2.97
C LEU A 45 -12.04 14.57 2.85
N GLY A 46 -11.38 15.51 2.18
CA GLY A 46 -11.92 16.83 1.88
C GLY A 46 -13.23 16.76 1.09
N LEU A 47 -13.27 15.97 0.02
CA LEU A 47 -14.48 15.71 -0.78
C LEU A 47 -15.53 14.94 0.03
N LEU A 48 -15.13 13.89 0.74
CA LEU A 48 -16.06 13.10 1.55
C LEU A 48 -16.71 13.94 2.65
N ARG A 49 -15.96 14.82 3.31
CA ARG A 49 -16.47 15.75 4.33
C ARG A 49 -17.52 16.70 3.78
N ARG A 50 -17.36 17.20 2.54
CA ARG A 50 -18.37 18.06 1.89
C ARG A 50 -19.72 17.35 1.75
N ARG A 51 -19.72 16.03 1.53
CA ARG A 51 -20.95 15.25 1.30
C ARG A 51 -21.51 14.59 2.56
N TYR A 52 -20.65 14.11 3.44
CA TYR A 52 -21.03 13.24 4.56
C TYR A 52 -20.72 13.84 5.94
N GLY A 53 -20.14 15.05 5.98
CA GLY A 53 -19.82 15.76 7.22
C GLY A 53 -18.95 14.92 8.16
N LEU A 54 -19.33 14.86 9.44
CA LEU A 54 -18.59 14.12 10.47
C LEU A 54 -18.53 12.60 10.24
N ARG A 55 -19.35 12.06 9.35
CA ARG A 55 -19.35 10.62 9.02
C ARG A 55 -18.31 10.25 7.96
N ALA A 56 -17.70 11.25 7.31
CA ALA A 56 -16.77 11.07 6.20
C ALA A 56 -15.62 10.13 6.55
N LEU A 57 -14.96 10.32 7.69
CA LEU A 57 -13.85 9.46 8.10
C LEU A 57 -14.29 8.01 8.27
N ARG A 58 -15.38 7.76 9.01
CA ARG A 58 -15.90 6.41 9.23
C ARG A 58 -16.25 5.71 7.91
N LEU A 59 -16.94 6.40 7.02
CA LEU A 59 -17.35 5.83 5.73
C LEU A 59 -16.13 5.61 4.82
N GLY A 60 -15.22 6.56 4.75
CA GLY A 60 -13.97 6.45 4.00
C GLY A 60 -13.13 5.26 4.43
N LEU A 61 -12.93 5.06 5.74
CA LEU A 61 -12.19 3.90 6.27
C LEU A 61 -12.86 2.56 5.91
N LEU A 62 -14.20 2.48 5.97
CA LEU A 62 -14.94 1.28 5.56
C LEU A 62 -14.78 1.01 4.06
N GLU A 63 -14.90 2.04 3.23
CA GLU A 63 -14.73 1.95 1.77
C GLU A 63 -13.30 1.57 1.38
N ALA A 64 -12.28 2.14 2.03
CA ALA A 64 -10.88 1.75 1.82
C ALA A 64 -10.67 0.27 2.12
N GLY A 65 -11.23 -0.25 3.22
CA GLY A 65 -11.18 -1.68 3.53
C GLY A 65 -11.84 -2.55 2.47
N HIS A 66 -13.05 -2.19 2.02
CA HIS A 66 -13.76 -2.92 0.97
C HIS A 66 -13.03 -2.88 -0.37
N LEU A 67 -12.47 -1.73 -0.75
CA LEU A 67 -11.68 -1.58 -1.97
C LEU A 67 -10.42 -2.43 -1.90
N THR A 68 -9.68 -2.36 -0.80
CA THR A 68 -8.48 -3.18 -0.55
C THR A 68 -8.79 -4.67 -0.63
N GLN A 69 -9.88 -5.15 -0.02
CA GLN A 69 -10.30 -6.55 -0.14
C GLN A 69 -10.62 -6.93 -1.59
N THR A 70 -11.26 -6.02 -2.33
CA THR A 70 -11.55 -6.24 -3.75
C THR A 70 -10.25 -6.36 -4.56
N LEU A 71 -9.26 -5.51 -4.30
CA LEU A 71 -7.93 -5.58 -4.94
C LEU A 71 -7.23 -6.89 -4.61
N LEU A 72 -7.28 -7.37 -3.36
CA LEU A 72 -6.70 -8.65 -2.95
C LEU A 72 -7.33 -9.83 -3.71
N LEU A 73 -8.67 -9.90 -3.74
CA LEU A 73 -9.39 -10.96 -4.45
C LEU A 73 -9.16 -10.90 -5.97
N THR A 74 -9.07 -9.69 -6.53
CA THR A 74 -8.78 -9.48 -7.94
C THR A 74 -7.37 -9.96 -8.28
N ALA A 75 -6.36 -9.58 -7.48
CA ALA A 75 -5.00 -10.05 -7.65
C ALA A 75 -4.94 -11.59 -7.62
N ALA A 76 -5.60 -12.21 -6.63
CA ALA A 76 -5.68 -13.67 -6.52
C ALA A 76 -6.32 -14.31 -7.76
N ALA A 77 -7.41 -13.74 -8.29
CA ALA A 77 -8.06 -14.23 -9.50
C ALA A 77 -7.17 -14.18 -10.75
N PHE A 78 -6.22 -13.23 -10.80
CA PHE A 78 -5.21 -13.12 -11.86
C PHE A 78 -3.94 -13.91 -11.60
N GLY A 79 -3.87 -14.71 -10.52
CA GLY A 79 -2.65 -15.43 -10.13
C GLY A 79 -1.51 -14.51 -9.68
N LEU A 80 -1.85 -13.29 -9.24
CA LEU A 80 -0.94 -12.33 -8.62
C LEU A 80 -1.04 -12.43 -7.10
N SER A 81 -0.04 -11.88 -6.43
CA SER A 81 0.02 -11.74 -4.98
C SER A 81 0.15 -10.27 -4.61
N THR A 82 -0.59 -9.86 -3.59
CA THR A 82 -0.46 -8.55 -2.94
C THR A 82 -0.86 -8.68 -1.49
N LEU A 83 -0.48 -7.71 -0.67
CA LEU A 83 -0.91 -7.61 0.72
C LEU A 83 -1.20 -6.15 1.08
N PRO A 84 -2.11 -5.89 2.03
CA PRO A 84 -2.35 -4.55 2.52
C PRO A 84 -1.30 -4.17 3.58
N LEU A 85 -0.56 -3.09 3.34
CA LEU A 85 0.36 -2.49 4.31
C LEU A 85 -0.19 -1.16 4.82
N GLY A 86 -0.57 -1.12 6.10
CA GLY A 86 -0.91 0.11 6.81
C GLY A 86 0.24 0.69 7.64
N GLY A 87 1.31 -0.08 7.85
CA GLY A 87 2.52 0.39 8.54
C GLY A 87 3.42 1.16 7.58
N LEU A 88 3.12 2.43 7.36
CA LEU A 88 3.90 3.32 6.49
C LEU A 88 4.35 4.58 7.24
N HIS A 89 5.35 5.27 6.70
CA HIS A 89 5.74 6.61 7.11
C HIS A 89 4.87 7.61 6.36
N ASP A 90 3.80 8.08 7.00
CA ASP A 90 2.78 8.94 6.39
C ASP A 90 3.38 10.14 5.65
N ASP A 91 4.23 10.94 6.31
CA ASP A 91 4.79 12.16 5.72
C ASP A 91 5.53 11.88 4.39
N LEU A 92 6.36 10.83 4.36
CA LEU A 92 7.09 10.42 3.17
C LEU A 92 6.16 9.90 2.07
N ALA A 93 5.12 9.17 2.44
CA ALA A 93 4.14 8.64 1.48
C ALA A 93 3.34 9.78 0.83
N HIS A 94 2.89 10.76 1.61
CA HIS A 94 2.16 11.92 1.09
C HIS A 94 3.07 12.80 0.22
N GLU A 95 4.32 13.03 0.63
CA GLU A 95 5.29 13.77 -0.18
C GLU A 95 5.54 13.09 -1.52
N LEU A 96 5.82 11.77 -1.51
CA LEU A 96 6.10 11.01 -2.72
C LEU A 96 4.92 10.99 -3.69
N LEU A 97 3.69 10.94 -3.17
CA LEU A 97 2.45 10.86 -3.96
C LEU A 97 1.88 12.25 -4.30
N GLY A 98 2.44 13.32 -3.76
CA GLY A 98 1.95 14.69 -3.94
C GLY A 98 0.55 14.91 -3.32
N LEU A 99 0.27 14.26 -2.19
CA LEU A 99 -1.02 14.31 -1.49
C LEU A 99 -0.97 15.29 -0.31
N ASP A 100 -2.09 15.94 -0.01
CA ASP A 100 -2.25 16.65 1.26
C ASP A 100 -2.47 15.65 2.40
N GLY A 101 -1.49 15.46 3.29
CA GLY A 101 -1.61 14.50 4.39
C GLY A 101 -2.78 14.74 5.36
N LEU A 102 -3.41 15.92 5.34
CA LEU A 102 -4.57 16.22 6.20
C LEU A 102 -5.90 15.81 5.57
N ASP A 103 -6.10 16.15 4.30
CA ASP A 103 -7.35 15.88 3.58
C ASP A 103 -7.27 14.68 2.64
N GLU A 104 -6.08 14.15 2.37
CA GLU A 104 -5.83 13.01 1.47
C GLU A 104 -5.03 11.86 2.10
N PRO A 105 -5.43 11.35 3.29
CA PRO A 105 -4.62 10.38 4.03
C PRO A 105 -4.49 9.04 3.31
N VAL A 106 -3.26 8.56 3.15
CA VAL A 106 -2.94 7.22 2.65
C VAL A 106 -3.36 6.16 3.67
N GLN A 107 -4.10 5.14 3.23
CA GLN A 107 -4.60 4.06 4.07
C GLN A 107 -3.82 2.76 3.88
N TYR A 108 -3.45 2.45 2.62
CA TYR A 108 -2.74 1.23 2.30
C TYR A 108 -1.74 1.44 1.17
N LEU A 109 -0.57 0.80 1.31
CA LEU A 109 0.29 0.42 0.20
C LEU A 109 0.06 -1.06 -0.12
N LEU A 110 0.03 -1.40 -1.41
CA LEU A 110 -0.23 -2.75 -1.91
C LEU A 110 0.81 -3.11 -2.99
N PRO A 111 1.96 -3.69 -2.60
CA PRO A 111 2.92 -4.23 -3.54
C PRO A 111 2.30 -5.40 -4.31
N LEU A 112 2.22 -5.27 -5.63
CA LEU A 112 1.56 -6.22 -6.52
C LEU A 112 2.58 -6.94 -7.40
N GLY A 113 2.73 -8.25 -7.18
CA GLY A 113 3.70 -9.06 -7.92
C GLY A 113 3.23 -10.49 -8.15
N ARG A 114 4.15 -11.36 -8.55
CA ARG A 114 3.88 -12.80 -8.61
C ARG A 114 4.10 -13.43 -7.24
N PRO A 115 3.35 -14.48 -6.88
CA PRO A 115 3.64 -15.27 -5.69
C PRO A 115 5.09 -15.78 -5.72
N ALA A 116 5.83 -15.57 -4.63
CA ALA A 116 7.14 -16.17 -4.47
C ALA A 116 6.99 -17.70 -4.30
N PRO A 117 7.96 -18.51 -4.75
CA PRO A 117 7.98 -19.93 -4.45
C PRO A 117 7.98 -20.16 -2.92
N PRO A 118 7.40 -21.28 -2.43
CA PRO A 118 7.34 -21.57 -1.00
C PRO A 118 8.75 -21.58 -0.39
N ARG A 119 8.95 -20.85 0.71
CA ARG A 119 10.21 -20.90 1.44
C ARG A 119 10.33 -22.25 2.16
N PRO A 120 11.49 -22.93 2.10
CA PRO A 120 11.68 -24.15 2.86
C PRO A 120 11.50 -23.90 4.37
N PRO A 121 10.99 -24.88 5.13
CA PRO A 121 10.80 -24.74 6.57
C PRO A 121 12.14 -24.47 7.26
N ARG A 122 12.16 -23.52 8.20
CA ARG A 122 13.34 -23.25 9.02
C ARG A 122 13.64 -24.49 9.86
N ALA A 123 14.88 -25.00 9.80
CA ALA A 123 15.33 -26.01 10.72
C ALA A 123 15.21 -25.46 12.15
N SER A 124 14.49 -26.15 13.01
CA SER A 124 14.38 -25.82 14.43
C SER A 124 15.74 -26.01 15.08
N SER A 125 16.36 -24.91 15.51
CA SER A 125 17.52 -24.91 16.41
C SER A 125 17.09 -25.12 17.85
#